data_AF-A0A291GN42-F1
#
_entry.id   AF-A0A291GN42-F1
#
_cell.length_a   1.000
_cell.length_b   1.000
_cell.length_c   1.000
_cell.angle_alpha   90.00
_cell.angle_beta   90.00
_cell.angle_gamma   90.00
#
_symmetry.space_group_name_H-M   'P 1'
#
loop_
_entity.id
_entity.type
_entity.pdbx_description
1 polymer ?
#
loop_
_entity_poly.entity_id
_entity_poly.type
_entity_poly.pdbx_seq_one_letter_code
_entity_poly.pdbx_strand_id
1 'polypeptide(L)'
;MPHTLSVTVRVDLDLREVTLAVFGCLTAETHVSLLSIIAKARGLEPAPSITVDLLGTEHIDLDGLLPLRQLIDLEPDSEFAPVTYRIPDPLPICPRRTPSAPTDWVGAASPTPGAVGGAPLALLRGAEQQSAGTTAVEAPPAPAPVTPSSRPRTRSRREEILEGSAQMFAEHGYYGASLRDISRHVGISHPGLMHHFASKDALLEAVVDLLEAHAQNALDQVEAMSTAPEVMLRALPVHWHPSALPVQLLTTLGAEAVRGDHPGRFRMSRLRRVHEHIFEQCFAGFARQGLLRRGLDPAFASRALFGLVLNLAVRERTVRTMQNGCYDDAPIEELSRLSRAFLRTDSER
;
A
#
# COMPACT_ATOMS: atom_id res chain seq x y z
N MET A 1 1.71 -26.07 7.50
CA MET A 1 0.72 -26.54 8.50
C MET A 1 0.07 -25.31 9.11
N PRO A 2 -1.25 -25.31 9.37
CA PRO A 2 -1.93 -24.14 9.93
C PRO A 2 -1.35 -23.79 11.29
N HIS A 3 -1.20 -22.51 11.59
CA HIS A 3 -0.89 -22.04 12.93
C HIS A 3 -2.04 -22.46 13.85
N THR A 4 -1.74 -23.30 14.84
CA THR A 4 -2.72 -23.74 15.82
C THR A 4 -2.49 -23.00 17.13
N LEU A 5 -3.59 -22.62 17.77
CA LEU A 5 -3.62 -21.99 19.08
C LEU A 5 -4.46 -22.88 19.99
N SER A 6 -3.89 -23.27 21.12
CA SER A 6 -4.58 -24.03 22.15
C SER A 6 -4.67 -23.19 23.41
N VAL A 7 -5.85 -23.13 24.01
CA VAL A 7 -6.09 -22.36 25.23
C VAL A 7 -6.60 -23.30 26.30
N THR A 8 -5.90 -23.34 27.42
CA THR A 8 -6.40 -24.00 28.63
C THR A 8 -7.01 -22.93 29.53
N VAL A 9 -8.31 -23.09 29.81
CA VAL A 9 -9.04 -22.20 30.71
C VAL A 9 -9.01 -22.80 32.10
N ARG A 10 -8.44 -22.06 33.07
CA ARG A 10 -8.49 -22.41 34.48
C ARG A 10 -9.38 -21.40 35.17
N VAL A 11 -10.40 -21.89 35.86
CA VAL A 11 -11.32 -21.07 36.62
C VAL A 11 -11.23 -21.54 38.07
N ASP A 12 -11.08 -20.61 38.99
CA ASP A 12 -11.16 -20.92 40.42
C ASP A 12 -12.59 -21.31 40.83
N LEU A 13 -12.73 -22.08 41.92
CA LEU A 13 -14.02 -22.62 42.39
C LEU A 13 -15.04 -21.52 42.70
N ASP A 14 -14.56 -20.35 43.14
CA ASP A 14 -15.41 -19.21 43.47
C ASP A 14 -15.71 -18.30 42.28
N LEU A 15 -15.28 -18.68 41.07
CA LEU A 15 -15.45 -17.93 39.81
C LEU A 15 -14.86 -16.51 39.82
N ARG A 16 -13.97 -16.20 40.75
CA ARG A 16 -13.36 -14.86 40.90
C ARG A 16 -12.11 -14.66 40.06
N GLU A 17 -11.46 -15.74 39.66
CA GLU A 17 -10.22 -15.69 38.87
C GLU A 17 -10.32 -16.64 37.67
N VAL A 18 -9.98 -16.12 36.50
CA VAL A 18 -9.88 -16.88 35.25
C VAL A 18 -8.48 -16.70 34.68
N THR A 19 -7.75 -17.80 34.51
CA THR A 19 -6.46 -17.83 33.81
C THR A 19 -6.61 -18.53 32.46
N LEU A 20 -6.28 -17.82 31.38
CA LEU A 20 -6.20 -18.35 30.02
C LEU A 20 -4.72 -18.65 29.71
N ALA A 21 -4.32 -19.92 29.84
CA ALA A 21 -2.98 -20.35 29.46
C ALA A 21 -2.95 -20.65 27.96
N VAL A 22 -2.16 -19.88 27.21
CA VAL A 22 -2.12 -19.93 25.74
C VAL A 22 -0.86 -20.66 25.27
N PHE A 23 -1.05 -21.62 24.37
CA PHE A 23 0.01 -22.42 23.77
C PHE A 23 -0.08 -22.40 22.24
N GLY A 24 1.05 -22.64 21.57
CA GLY A 24 1.14 -22.63 20.10
C GLY A 24 1.45 -21.23 19.54
N CYS A 25 0.83 -20.88 18.41
CA CYS A 25 1.12 -19.65 17.67
C CYS A 25 0.02 -18.60 17.86
N LEU A 26 0.34 -17.49 18.53
CA LEU A 26 -0.51 -16.30 18.56
C LEU A 26 -0.21 -15.43 17.34
N THR A 27 -1.18 -15.34 16.43
CA THR A 27 -1.05 -14.63 15.15
C THR A 27 -2.25 -13.74 14.83
N ALA A 28 -2.14 -12.95 13.76
CA ALA A 28 -3.27 -12.21 13.18
C ALA A 28 -4.51 -13.10 12.90
N GLU A 29 -4.34 -14.40 12.63
CA GLU A 29 -5.46 -15.32 12.38
C GLU A 29 -6.00 -15.94 13.68
N THR A 30 -5.12 -16.29 14.62
CA THR A 30 -5.51 -17.07 15.81
C THR A 30 -5.99 -16.19 16.97
N HIS A 31 -5.63 -14.90 17.02
CA HIS A 31 -6.01 -14.01 18.12
C HIS A 31 -7.54 -13.86 18.27
N VAL A 32 -8.31 -13.91 17.17
CA VAL A 32 -9.78 -13.78 17.18
C VAL A 32 -10.44 -14.86 18.05
N SER A 33 -9.88 -16.07 18.06
CA SER A 33 -10.37 -17.16 18.91
C SER A 33 -10.13 -16.88 20.39
N LEU A 34 -8.98 -16.29 20.73
CA LEU A 34 -8.67 -15.88 22.09
C LEU A 34 -9.56 -14.71 22.55
N LEU A 35 -9.87 -13.76 21.67
CA LEU A 35 -10.82 -12.67 21.94
C LEU A 35 -12.20 -13.17 22.31
N SER A 36 -12.72 -14.17 21.59
CA SER A 36 -14.01 -14.78 21.90
C SER A 36 -14.03 -15.44 23.28
N ILE A 37 -12.92 -16.07 23.69
CA ILE A 37 -12.78 -16.69 25.01
C ILE A 37 -12.71 -15.63 26.11
N ILE A 38 -11.95 -14.54 25.92
CA ILE A 38 -11.87 -13.41 26.85
C ILE A 38 -13.26 -12.77 27.04
N ALA A 39 -14.00 -12.55 25.94
CA ALA A 39 -15.35 -12.00 25.99
C ALA A 39 -16.32 -12.89 26.78
N LYS A 40 -16.21 -14.22 26.63
CA LYS A 40 -17.00 -15.18 27.43
C LYS A 40 -16.62 -15.16 28.90
N ALA A 41 -15.33 -15.07 29.22
CA ALA A 41 -14.86 -14.98 30.61
C ALA A 41 -15.33 -13.70 31.30
N ARG A 42 -15.40 -12.57 30.57
CA ARG A 42 -15.96 -11.30 31.08
C ARG A 42 -17.45 -11.38 31.44
N GLY A 43 -18.20 -12.31 30.83
CA GLY A 43 -19.63 -12.50 31.09
C GLY A 43 -19.96 -13.39 32.29
N LEU A 44 -18.96 -13.82 33.08
CA LEU A 44 -19.20 -14.60 34.30
C LEU A 44 -19.63 -13.69 35.47
N GLU A 45 -20.51 -14.19 36.32
CA GLU A 45 -20.96 -13.51 37.55
C GLU A 45 -20.52 -14.31 38.78
N PRO A 46 -19.79 -13.70 39.74
CA PRO A 46 -19.29 -12.31 39.74
C PRO A 46 -18.19 -12.08 38.68
N ALA A 47 -17.97 -10.82 38.29
CA ALA A 47 -16.96 -10.46 37.29
C ALA A 47 -15.55 -10.92 37.73
N PRO A 48 -14.90 -11.85 37.01
CA PRO A 48 -13.62 -12.41 37.43
C PRO A 48 -12.45 -11.50 37.04
N SER A 49 -11.35 -11.57 37.80
CA SER A 49 -10.06 -11.10 37.30
C SER A 49 -9.58 -12.06 36.19
N ILE A 50 -9.18 -11.52 35.04
CA ILE A 50 -8.78 -12.33 33.88
C ILE A 50 -7.28 -12.17 33.65
N THR A 51 -6.54 -13.26 33.73
CA THR A 51 -5.12 -13.31 33.34
C THR A 51 -4.96 -14.09 32.05
N VAL A 52 -4.36 -13.46 31.04
CA VAL A 52 -3.95 -14.11 29.79
C VAL A 52 -2.46 -14.40 29.87
N ASP A 53 -2.12 -15.68 30.03
CA ASP A 53 -0.74 -16.13 30.17
C ASP A 53 -0.21 -16.60 28.80
N LEU A 54 0.67 -15.80 28.20
CA LEU A 54 1.32 -16.07 26.92
C LEU A 54 2.72 -16.66 27.07
N LEU A 55 3.17 -16.94 28.30
CA LEU A 55 4.53 -17.45 28.56
C LEU A 55 4.76 -18.85 27.96
N GLY A 56 3.69 -19.61 27.70
CA GLY A 56 3.73 -20.93 27.07
C GLY A 56 3.61 -20.93 25.55
N THR A 57 3.55 -19.77 24.90
CA THR A 57 3.43 -19.65 23.45
C THR A 57 4.76 -19.98 22.73
N GLU A 58 4.67 -20.65 21.59
CA GLU A 58 5.82 -20.98 20.74
C GLU A 58 6.15 -19.85 19.75
N HIS A 59 5.17 -18.98 19.47
CA HIS A 59 5.30 -17.84 18.57
C HIS A 59 4.29 -16.76 18.96
N ILE A 60 4.76 -15.52 19.08
CA ILE A 60 3.92 -14.34 19.20
C ILE A 60 4.31 -13.35 18.11
N ASP A 61 3.39 -13.06 17.19
CA ASP A 61 3.54 -11.91 16.29
C ASP A 61 2.93 -10.63 16.91
N LEU A 62 3.38 -9.48 16.42
CA LEU A 62 2.85 -8.19 16.87
C LEU A 62 1.39 -8.00 16.41
N ASP A 63 1.00 -8.57 15.28
CA ASP A 63 -0.35 -8.41 14.71
C ASP A 63 -1.44 -9.15 15.50
N GLY A 64 -1.08 -10.21 16.26
CA GLY A 64 -1.94 -10.90 17.21
C GLY A 64 -1.83 -10.32 18.62
N LEU A 65 -0.67 -9.78 19.01
CA LEU A 65 -0.46 -9.18 20.33
C LEU A 65 -1.07 -7.78 20.48
N LEU A 66 -1.00 -6.94 19.45
CA LEU A 66 -1.49 -5.55 19.51
C LEU A 66 -3.00 -5.45 19.70
N PRO A 67 -3.86 -6.23 19.01
CA PRO A 67 -5.30 -6.22 19.26
C PRO A 67 -5.66 -6.63 20.70
N LEU A 68 -4.87 -7.53 21.30
CA LEU A 68 -5.05 -7.91 22.71
C LEU A 68 -4.71 -6.75 23.64
N ARG A 69 -3.62 -6.02 23.39
CA ARG A 69 -3.26 -4.85 24.22
C ARG A 69 -4.26 -3.70 24.08
N GLN A 70 -4.79 -3.47 22.88
CA GLN A 70 -5.80 -2.42 22.65
C GLN A 70 -7.11 -2.65 23.42
N LEU A 71 -7.45 -3.89 23.79
CA LEU A 71 -8.59 -4.19 24.67
C LEU A 71 -8.39 -3.75 26.12
N ILE A 72 -7.16 -3.52 26.55
CA ILE A 72 -6.86 -2.88 27.84
C ILE A 72 -6.90 -1.36 27.69
N ASP A 73 -6.29 -0.83 26.62
CA ASP A 73 -6.05 0.61 26.49
C ASP A 73 -7.31 1.43 26.13
N LEU A 74 -8.37 0.80 25.60
CA LEU A 74 -9.60 1.50 25.19
C LEU A 74 -10.65 1.68 26.29
N GLU A 75 -10.45 1.13 27.49
CA GLU A 75 -11.52 1.04 28.48
C GLU A 75 -11.06 1.34 29.94
N PRO A 76 -10.57 2.57 30.23
CA PRO A 76 -10.21 2.96 31.60
C PRO A 76 -11.41 3.10 32.56
N ASP A 77 -12.63 3.27 32.04
CA ASP A 77 -13.89 3.41 32.82
C ASP A 77 -14.87 2.23 32.62
N SER A 78 -14.38 1.08 32.17
CA SER A 78 -15.22 -0.09 31.89
C SER A 78 -15.62 -0.83 33.16
N GLU A 79 -16.92 -1.16 33.29
CA GLU A 79 -17.47 -2.01 34.36
C GLU A 79 -16.90 -3.46 34.32
N PHE A 80 -16.14 -3.81 33.28
CA PHE A 80 -15.51 -5.12 33.13
C PHE A 80 -14.14 -5.18 33.83
N ALA A 81 -13.90 -6.24 34.59
CA ALA A 81 -12.65 -6.46 35.31
C ALA A 81 -11.42 -6.39 34.38
N PRO A 82 -10.31 -5.78 34.84
CA PRO A 82 -9.12 -5.57 34.01
C PRO A 82 -8.49 -6.91 33.59
N VAL A 83 -8.12 -6.99 32.32
CA VAL A 83 -7.39 -8.14 31.77
C VAL A 83 -5.90 -7.91 32.00
N THR A 84 -5.20 -8.87 32.58
CA THR A 84 -3.73 -8.81 32.77
C THR A 84 -3.05 -9.74 31.77
N TYR A 85 -2.04 -9.25 31.04
CA TYR A 85 -1.23 -10.07 30.14
C TYR A 85 0.12 -10.43 30.77
N ARG A 86 0.49 -11.72 30.76
CA ARG A 86 1.86 -12.16 31.01
C ARG A 86 2.52 -12.47 29.68
N ILE A 87 3.39 -11.57 29.23
CA ILE A 87 4.01 -11.62 27.90
C ILE A 87 5.50 -11.98 28.08
N PRO A 88 6.03 -12.96 27.35
CA PRO A 88 7.46 -13.25 27.36
C PRO A 88 8.27 -12.09 26.74
N ASP A 89 9.41 -11.78 27.33
CA ASP A 89 10.39 -10.82 26.80
C ASP A 89 11.78 -11.50 26.76
N PRO A 90 12.38 -11.71 25.57
CA PRO A 90 11.89 -11.34 24.24
C PRO A 90 10.73 -12.20 23.74
N LEU A 91 9.95 -11.67 22.78
CA LEU A 91 8.85 -12.41 22.16
C LEU A 91 9.37 -13.67 21.43
N PRO A 92 8.75 -14.85 21.64
CA PRO A 92 9.18 -16.08 21.00
C PRO A 92 8.92 -16.01 19.50
N ILE A 93 9.94 -16.38 18.72
CA ILE A 93 9.91 -16.41 17.26
C ILE A 93 9.68 -17.86 16.83
N CYS A 94 8.74 -18.08 15.90
CA CYS A 94 8.36 -19.42 15.46
C CYS A 94 9.58 -20.23 14.94
N PRO A 95 9.88 -21.42 15.49
CA PRO A 95 10.96 -22.28 15.01
C PRO A 95 10.69 -22.87 13.61
N ARG A 96 9.47 -22.70 13.05
CA ARG A 96 9.12 -23.09 11.68
C ARG A 96 9.29 -21.95 10.67
N ARG A 97 9.78 -20.77 11.08
CA ARG A 97 10.46 -19.86 10.15
C ARG A 97 11.77 -20.53 9.77
N THR A 98 11.96 -20.84 8.49
CA THR A 98 13.31 -21.02 7.95
C THR A 98 14.09 -19.75 8.28
N PRO A 99 15.18 -19.81 9.05
CA PRO A 99 15.97 -18.62 9.31
C PRO A 99 16.72 -18.29 8.02
N SER A 100 16.36 -17.20 7.36
CA SER A 100 17.37 -16.45 6.62
C SER A 100 18.26 -15.79 7.68
N ALA A 101 19.43 -16.38 7.91
CA ALA A 101 20.35 -16.04 8.99
C ALA A 101 20.67 -14.54 9.08
N PRO A 102 20.83 -13.99 10.30
CA PRO A 102 21.58 -12.76 10.53
C PRO A 102 22.99 -13.07 11.06
N THR A 103 24.04 -12.69 10.32
CA THR A 103 25.45 -12.42 10.73
C THR A 103 26.26 -12.31 9.43
N ASP A 104 26.91 -11.20 9.07
CA ASP A 104 27.93 -10.48 9.86
C ASP A 104 27.79 -8.95 9.74
N TRP A 105 27.58 -8.29 10.88
CA TRP A 105 27.93 -6.88 11.07
C TRP A 105 29.06 -6.85 12.10
N VAL A 106 30.30 -6.85 11.62
CA VAL A 106 31.47 -6.50 12.42
C VAL A 106 32.24 -5.39 11.68
N GLY A 107 32.17 -4.20 12.26
CA GLY A 107 33.23 -3.18 12.20
C GLY A 107 33.35 -2.34 10.93
N ALA A 108 32.73 -1.17 10.92
CA ALA A 108 33.43 0.07 10.56
C ALA A 108 32.64 1.30 11.06
N ALA A 109 33.26 1.98 12.02
CA ALA A 109 33.17 3.40 12.40
C ALA A 109 31.94 4.22 11.99
N SER A 110 31.30 4.82 12.99
CA SER A 110 30.49 6.03 12.84
C SER A 110 31.28 7.13 12.12
N PRO A 111 30.63 7.89 11.21
CA PRO A 111 30.94 9.29 11.05
C PRO A 111 29.76 10.16 11.51
N THR A 112 30.14 11.24 12.18
CA THR A 112 29.35 12.41 12.58
C THR A 112 28.58 13.06 11.41
N PRO A 113 27.57 13.90 11.71
CA PRO A 113 26.58 14.34 10.74
C PRO A 113 27.16 15.40 9.79
N GLY A 114 27.26 15.04 8.51
CA GLY A 114 27.65 15.93 7.42
C GLY A 114 26.69 15.75 6.25
N ALA A 115 26.04 16.85 5.87
CA ALA A 115 25.15 17.05 4.74
C ALA A 115 25.26 16.06 3.58
N VAL A 116 24.15 15.41 3.21
CA VAL A 116 23.95 14.91 1.83
C VAL A 116 22.49 15.09 1.43
N GLY A 117 22.24 16.06 0.56
CA GLY A 117 21.07 16.04 -0.31
C GLY A 117 21.23 14.89 -1.31
N GLY A 118 20.33 13.93 -1.26
CA GLY A 118 20.20 12.86 -2.24
C GLY A 118 18.75 12.80 -2.71
N ALA A 119 18.50 13.19 -3.95
CA ALA A 119 17.18 13.18 -4.55
C ALA A 119 16.61 11.74 -4.62
N PRO A 120 15.30 11.53 -4.35
CA PRO A 120 14.65 10.21 -4.46
C PRO A 120 14.71 9.58 -5.86
N LEU A 121 15.09 10.35 -6.89
CA LEU A 121 15.11 9.97 -8.30
C LEU A 121 16.20 8.95 -8.67
N ALA A 122 17.20 8.72 -7.79
CA ALA A 122 18.32 7.83 -8.11
C ALA A 122 17.99 6.32 -8.06
N LEU A 123 16.83 5.93 -7.52
CA LEU A 123 16.50 4.51 -7.30
C LEU A 123 15.82 3.82 -8.50
N LEU A 124 15.54 4.54 -9.59
CA LEU A 124 14.94 3.97 -10.82
C LEU A 124 15.96 3.71 -11.93
N ARG A 125 17.24 4.07 -11.75
CA ARG A 125 18.29 3.86 -12.75
C ARG A 125 19.44 3.07 -12.14
N GLY A 126 19.41 1.74 -12.29
CA GLY A 126 20.59 0.93 -11.98
C GLY A 126 20.32 -0.56 -11.90
N ALA A 127 20.24 -1.23 -13.06
CA ALA A 127 20.83 -2.56 -13.30
C ALA A 127 20.51 -3.08 -14.73
N GLU A 128 20.84 -2.31 -15.77
CA GLU A 128 21.14 -2.89 -17.09
C GLU A 128 22.47 -2.30 -17.53
N GLN A 129 23.56 -3.01 -17.24
CA GLN A 129 24.82 -2.98 -17.99
C GLN A 129 25.87 -3.84 -17.29
N GLN A 130 25.96 -5.11 -17.70
CA GLN A 130 27.21 -5.86 -17.69
C GLN A 130 27.14 -6.92 -18.79
N SER A 131 27.67 -6.58 -19.96
CA SER A 131 28.55 -7.48 -20.71
C SER A 131 29.25 -6.68 -21.80
N ALA A 132 30.54 -6.42 -21.58
CA ALA A 132 31.44 -5.86 -22.57
C ALA A 132 32.19 -6.98 -23.30
N GLY A 133 32.42 -6.76 -24.59
CA GLY A 133 33.47 -7.39 -25.39
C GLY A 133 32.97 -7.95 -26.74
N THR A 134 33.59 -7.76 -27.90
CA THR A 134 34.82 -7.05 -28.31
C THR A 134 34.78 -6.95 -29.85
N THR A 135 35.10 -5.76 -30.38
CA THR A 135 35.59 -5.36 -31.74
C THR A 135 35.15 -6.11 -33.01
N ALA A 136 34.66 -5.35 -34.01
CA ALA A 136 35.38 -4.99 -35.25
C ALA A 136 34.52 -4.09 -36.16
N VAL A 137 35.16 -3.13 -36.84
CA VAL A 137 34.55 -2.13 -37.74
C VAL A 137 34.71 -2.60 -39.19
N GLU A 138 33.63 -2.58 -39.99
CA GLU A 138 33.71 -2.41 -41.45
C GLU A 138 32.40 -1.83 -42.06
N ALA A 139 32.51 -1.19 -43.22
CA ALA A 139 31.73 -0.09 -43.80
C ALA A 139 30.36 -0.45 -44.48
N PRO A 140 29.51 0.54 -44.85
CA PRO A 140 28.06 0.35 -45.06
C PRO A 140 27.64 0.06 -46.51
N PRO A 141 26.51 -0.64 -46.74
CA PRO A 141 25.79 -0.61 -48.01
C PRO A 141 24.39 0.07 -47.95
N ALA A 142 23.95 0.47 -49.15
CA ALA A 142 22.91 1.42 -49.55
C ALA A 142 21.42 1.07 -49.22
N PRO A 143 20.45 2.01 -49.39
CA PRO A 143 19.14 1.97 -48.73
C PRO A 143 18.04 1.26 -49.54
N ALA A 144 17.07 0.64 -48.84
CA ALA A 144 15.76 0.24 -49.36
C ALA A 144 14.77 -0.06 -48.21
N PRO A 145 13.45 -0.17 -48.46
CA PRO A 145 12.48 0.87 -48.75
C PRO A 145 11.55 1.15 -47.55
N VAL A 146 11.05 2.38 -47.42
CA VAL A 146 9.98 2.74 -46.48
C VAL A 146 8.68 2.02 -46.86
N THR A 147 8.12 1.24 -45.93
CA THR A 147 6.73 0.76 -46.00
C THR A 147 5.88 1.50 -44.97
N PRO A 148 4.78 2.14 -45.38
CA PRO A 148 3.77 2.63 -44.45
C PRO A 148 2.76 1.51 -44.17
N SER A 149 2.53 1.17 -42.91
CA SER A 149 1.19 1.19 -42.33
C SER A 149 1.20 0.59 -40.93
N SER A 150 0.88 1.44 -39.97
CA SER A 150 0.36 1.06 -38.66
C SER A 150 -0.91 0.23 -38.85
N ARG A 151 -0.78 -1.10 -38.82
CA ARG A 151 -1.88 -1.96 -38.42
C ARG A 151 -2.15 -1.71 -36.93
N PRO A 152 -3.41 -1.62 -36.47
CA PRO A 152 -3.69 -1.62 -35.04
C PRO A 152 -3.03 -2.86 -34.45
N ARG A 153 -2.07 -2.67 -33.54
CA ARG A 153 -1.39 -3.78 -32.87
C ARG A 153 -2.48 -4.59 -32.17
N THR A 154 -2.75 -5.80 -32.66
CA THR A 154 -3.53 -6.78 -31.90
C THR A 154 -2.88 -6.87 -30.53
N ARG A 155 -3.61 -6.54 -29.46
CA ARG A 155 -3.09 -6.61 -28.09
C ARG A 155 -2.55 -8.02 -27.86
N SER A 156 -1.39 -8.11 -27.22
CA SER A 156 -0.85 -9.44 -26.90
C SER A 156 -1.75 -10.09 -25.85
N ARG A 157 -1.87 -11.42 -25.87
CA ARG A 157 -2.63 -12.15 -24.85
C ARG A 157 -2.15 -11.83 -23.42
N ARG A 158 -0.85 -11.56 -23.28
CA ARG A 158 -0.24 -11.14 -22.01
C ARG A 158 -0.76 -9.78 -21.54
N GLU A 159 -0.96 -8.82 -22.45
CA GLU A 159 -1.53 -7.50 -22.14
C GLU A 159 -3.00 -7.60 -21.71
N GLU A 160 -3.81 -8.44 -22.37
CA GLU A 160 -5.21 -8.68 -21.99
C GLU A 160 -5.32 -9.27 -20.58
N ILE A 161 -4.46 -10.25 -20.26
CA ILE A 161 -4.40 -10.84 -18.92
C ILE A 161 -4.03 -9.77 -17.90
N LEU A 162 -3.02 -8.95 -18.19
CA LEU A 162 -2.55 -7.93 -17.28
C LEU A 162 -3.64 -6.87 -17.00
N GLU A 163 -4.33 -6.40 -18.03
CA GLU A 163 -5.42 -5.44 -17.92
C GLU A 163 -6.60 -5.99 -17.10
N GLY A 164 -7.04 -7.23 -17.37
CA GLY A 164 -8.10 -7.85 -16.58
C GLY A 164 -7.68 -8.12 -15.14
N SER A 165 -6.40 -8.43 -14.91
CA SER A 165 -5.86 -8.61 -13.55
C SER A 165 -5.78 -7.30 -12.78
N ALA A 166 -5.39 -6.21 -13.44
CA ALA A 166 -5.41 -4.87 -12.88
C ALA A 166 -6.83 -4.46 -12.47
N GLN A 167 -7.84 -4.74 -13.29
CA GLN A 167 -9.25 -4.51 -12.93
C GLN A 167 -9.66 -5.34 -11.70
N MET A 168 -9.32 -6.63 -11.68
CA MET A 168 -9.63 -7.52 -10.56
C MET A 168 -8.97 -7.06 -9.25
N PHE A 169 -7.71 -6.62 -9.29
CA PHE A 169 -7.02 -6.07 -8.11
C PHE A 169 -7.56 -4.71 -7.69
N ALA A 170 -7.97 -3.85 -8.62
CA ALA A 170 -8.61 -2.58 -8.26
C ALA A 170 -9.93 -2.82 -7.53
N GLU A 171 -10.67 -3.88 -7.91
CA GLU A 171 -11.99 -4.20 -7.37
C GLU A 171 -11.98 -5.02 -6.09
N HIS A 172 -11.19 -6.08 -6.06
CA HIS A 172 -11.23 -7.07 -4.98
C HIS A 172 -9.98 -7.02 -4.10
N GLY A 173 -9.02 -6.15 -4.42
CA GLY A 173 -7.69 -6.15 -3.82
C GLY A 173 -6.85 -7.34 -4.27
N TYR A 174 -5.57 -7.32 -3.88
CA TYR A 174 -4.69 -8.46 -4.00
C TYR A 174 -5.28 -9.64 -3.23
N TYR A 175 -5.71 -9.50 -1.98
CA TYR A 175 -6.13 -10.67 -1.19
C TYR A 175 -7.44 -11.30 -1.70
N GLY A 176 -8.40 -10.48 -2.14
CA GLY A 176 -9.70 -10.96 -2.63
C GLY A 176 -9.70 -11.55 -4.04
N ALA A 177 -8.73 -11.20 -4.89
CA ALA A 177 -8.68 -11.70 -6.26
C ALA A 177 -7.96 -13.06 -6.36
N SER A 178 -8.67 -14.16 -6.66
CA SER A 178 -8.02 -15.46 -6.92
C SER A 178 -7.58 -15.59 -8.38
N LEU A 179 -6.51 -16.37 -8.63
CA LEU A 179 -6.07 -16.67 -10.01
C LEU A 179 -7.15 -17.37 -10.86
N ARG A 180 -8.09 -18.08 -10.22
CA ARG A 180 -9.23 -18.70 -10.90
C ARG A 180 -10.26 -17.65 -11.30
N ASP A 181 -10.56 -16.70 -10.43
CA ASP A 181 -11.50 -15.62 -10.73
C ASP A 181 -10.93 -14.70 -11.80
N ILE A 182 -9.63 -14.38 -11.73
CA ILE A 182 -8.93 -13.64 -12.78
C ILE A 182 -9.00 -14.39 -14.12
N SER A 183 -8.72 -15.70 -14.14
CA SER A 183 -8.81 -16.48 -15.38
C SER A 183 -10.22 -16.48 -15.97
N ARG A 184 -11.25 -16.54 -15.12
CA ARG A 184 -12.66 -16.46 -15.53
C ARG A 184 -13.00 -15.08 -16.09
N HIS A 185 -12.55 -14.01 -15.42
CA HIS A 185 -12.75 -12.62 -15.82
C HIS A 185 -12.16 -12.33 -17.20
N VAL A 186 -10.92 -12.78 -17.44
CA VAL A 186 -10.23 -12.58 -18.73
C VAL A 186 -10.76 -13.54 -19.82
N GLY A 187 -11.47 -14.61 -19.45
CA GLY A 187 -11.98 -15.62 -20.38
C GLY A 187 -10.90 -16.59 -20.86
N ILE A 188 -10.00 -17.01 -19.96
CA ILE A 188 -8.90 -17.93 -20.26
C ILE A 188 -8.88 -19.13 -19.30
N SER A 189 -8.23 -20.23 -19.70
CA SER A 189 -8.03 -21.35 -18.79
C SER A 189 -6.99 -20.99 -17.71
N HIS A 190 -7.14 -21.55 -16.51
CA HIS A 190 -6.17 -21.35 -15.44
C HIS A 190 -4.74 -21.78 -15.83
N PRO A 191 -4.51 -22.93 -16.50
CA PRO A 191 -3.19 -23.27 -17.05
C PRO A 191 -2.69 -22.26 -18.10
N GLY A 192 -3.59 -21.71 -18.92
CA GLY A 192 -3.26 -20.67 -19.89
C GLY A 192 -2.79 -19.37 -19.22
N LEU A 193 -3.39 -19.00 -18.09
CA LEU A 193 -2.93 -17.86 -17.28
C LEU A 193 -1.54 -18.12 -16.71
N MET A 194 -1.35 -19.30 -16.12
CA MET A 194 -0.08 -19.72 -15.50
C MET A 194 1.09 -19.80 -16.50
N HIS A 195 0.81 -20.03 -17.78
CA HIS A 195 1.83 -19.96 -18.83
C HIS A 195 2.39 -18.54 -19.03
N HIS A 196 1.58 -17.50 -18.81
CA HIS A 196 2.01 -16.10 -18.94
C HIS A 196 2.55 -15.50 -17.65
N PHE A 197 1.99 -15.91 -16.50
CA PHE A 197 2.37 -15.42 -15.19
C PHE A 197 2.46 -16.58 -14.21
N ALA A 198 3.68 -16.89 -13.76
CA ALA A 198 3.96 -18.09 -12.95
C ALA A 198 3.28 -18.10 -11.57
N SER A 199 2.86 -16.93 -11.08
CA SER A 199 2.18 -16.80 -9.79
C SER A 199 1.30 -15.54 -9.74
N LYS A 200 0.47 -15.44 -8.70
CA LYS A 200 -0.29 -14.23 -8.38
C LYS A 200 0.63 -13.06 -8.03
N ASP A 201 1.77 -13.33 -7.40
CA ASP A 201 2.77 -12.32 -7.08
C ASP A 201 3.44 -11.78 -8.35
N ALA A 202 3.83 -12.65 -9.28
CA ALA A 202 4.38 -12.24 -10.57
C ALA A 202 3.39 -11.38 -11.37
N LEU A 203 2.09 -11.67 -11.23
CA LEU A 203 1.03 -10.88 -11.82
C LEU A 203 0.84 -9.53 -11.11
N LEU A 204 0.92 -9.50 -9.77
CA LEU A 204 0.90 -8.25 -9.01
C LEU A 204 2.10 -7.36 -9.37
N GLU A 205 3.31 -7.91 -9.44
CA GLU A 205 4.51 -7.16 -9.81
C GLU A 205 4.34 -6.50 -11.19
N ALA A 206 3.79 -7.22 -12.17
CA ALA A 206 3.50 -6.65 -13.49
C ALA A 206 2.41 -5.56 -13.45
N VAL A 207 1.43 -5.63 -12.54
CA VAL A 207 0.45 -4.55 -12.33
C VAL A 207 1.09 -3.35 -11.66
N VAL A 208 2.01 -3.56 -10.72
CA VAL A 208 2.78 -2.48 -10.09
C VAL A 208 3.71 -1.81 -11.10
N ASP A 209 4.29 -2.55 -12.05
CA ASP A 209 5.05 -1.99 -13.17
C ASP A 209 4.21 -1.00 -14.00
N LEU A 210 2.91 -1.29 -14.21
CA LEU A 210 1.98 -0.36 -14.87
C LEU A 210 1.77 0.93 -14.06
N LEU A 211 1.66 0.81 -12.74
CA LEU A 211 1.54 1.97 -11.85
C LEU A 211 2.82 2.82 -11.85
N GLU A 212 3.98 2.19 -11.85
CA GLU A 212 5.27 2.88 -11.95
C GLU A 212 5.43 3.59 -13.30
N ALA A 213 5.02 2.95 -14.41
CA ALA A 213 5.00 3.61 -15.72
C ALA A 213 4.04 4.81 -15.75
N HIS A 214 2.85 4.68 -15.14
CA HIS A 214 1.89 5.79 -15.01
C HIS A 214 2.45 6.95 -14.18
N ALA A 215 3.10 6.65 -13.05
CA ALA A 215 3.75 7.65 -12.21
C ALA A 215 4.94 8.31 -12.92
N GLN A 216 5.71 7.54 -13.71
CA GLN A 216 6.81 8.06 -14.52
C GLN A 216 6.31 9.07 -15.57
N ASN A 217 5.20 8.76 -16.25
CA ASN A 217 4.60 9.71 -17.20
C ASN A 217 4.22 11.05 -16.54
N ALA A 218 3.74 11.02 -15.30
CA ALA A 218 3.44 12.24 -14.55
C ALA A 218 4.72 12.96 -14.06
N LEU A 219 5.75 12.21 -13.65
CA LEU A 219 7.06 12.75 -13.30
C LEU A 219 7.72 13.48 -14.47
N ASP A 220 7.64 12.93 -15.68
CA ASP A 220 8.22 13.52 -16.88
C ASP A 220 7.64 14.91 -17.21
N GLN A 221 6.44 15.23 -16.69
CA GLN A 221 5.79 16.53 -16.86
C GLN A 221 5.92 17.47 -15.65
N VAL A 222 6.63 17.06 -14.59
CA VAL A 222 6.66 17.81 -13.32
C VAL A 222 7.24 19.22 -13.48
N GLU A 223 8.24 19.39 -14.34
CA GLU A 223 8.85 20.69 -14.61
C GLU A 223 7.82 21.68 -15.18
N ALA A 224 7.08 21.24 -16.20
CA ALA A 224 6.02 22.04 -16.82
C ALA A 224 4.88 22.34 -15.83
N MET A 225 4.44 21.33 -15.07
CA MET A 225 3.39 21.50 -14.05
C MET A 225 3.80 22.48 -12.94
N SER A 226 5.07 22.49 -12.55
CA SER A 226 5.60 23.37 -11.50
C SER A 226 5.75 24.83 -11.91
N THR A 227 5.66 25.11 -13.22
CA THR A 227 5.83 26.45 -13.77
C THR A 227 4.55 27.27 -13.71
N ALA A 228 3.38 26.65 -13.93
CA ALA A 228 2.10 27.35 -13.91
C ALA A 228 0.97 26.48 -13.33
N PRO A 229 0.16 26.99 -12.36
CA PRO A 229 -0.94 26.24 -11.76
C PRO A 229 -1.92 25.63 -12.77
N GLU A 230 -2.17 26.33 -13.87
CA GLU A 230 -3.09 25.95 -14.93
C GLU A 230 -2.59 24.72 -15.69
N VAL A 231 -1.28 24.49 -15.74
CA VAL A 231 -0.69 23.27 -16.30
C VAL A 231 -0.93 22.09 -15.35
N MET A 232 -0.68 22.27 -14.05
CA MET A 232 -0.99 21.25 -13.03
C MET A 232 -2.49 20.91 -13.01
N LEU A 233 -3.37 21.90 -13.06
CA LEU A 233 -4.83 21.71 -13.10
C LEU A 233 -5.29 20.91 -14.32
N ARG A 234 -4.69 21.13 -15.50
CA ARG A 234 -4.98 20.33 -16.70
C ARG A 234 -4.45 18.90 -16.62
N ALA A 235 -3.42 18.66 -15.80
CA ALA A 235 -2.85 17.33 -15.60
C ALA A 235 -3.67 16.46 -14.63
N LEU A 236 -4.47 17.06 -13.73
CA LEU A 236 -5.34 16.34 -12.78
C LEU A 236 -6.23 15.27 -13.45
N PRO A 237 -7.06 15.59 -14.47
CA PRO A 237 -7.89 14.58 -15.13
C PRO A 237 -7.10 13.52 -15.91
N VAL A 238 -5.82 13.78 -16.24
CA VAL A 238 -4.99 12.86 -17.01
C VAL A 238 -4.32 11.82 -16.10
N HIS A 239 -3.74 12.27 -14.99
CA HIS A 239 -2.91 11.41 -14.14
C HIS A 239 -3.57 11.02 -12.80
N TRP A 240 -4.56 11.77 -12.34
CA TRP A 240 -5.13 11.62 -10.99
C TRP A 240 -6.66 11.61 -10.98
N HIS A 241 -7.31 11.23 -12.10
CA HIS A 241 -8.76 11.09 -12.11
C HIS A 241 -9.20 9.97 -11.15
N PRO A 242 -10.06 10.24 -10.15
CA PRO A 242 -10.39 9.24 -9.13
C PRO A 242 -11.01 7.94 -9.64
N SER A 243 -11.81 8.01 -10.72
CA SER A 243 -12.39 6.83 -11.37
C SER A 243 -11.43 6.12 -12.35
N ALA A 244 -10.21 6.62 -12.59
CA ALA A 244 -9.27 5.97 -13.49
C ALA A 244 -8.59 4.76 -12.82
N LEU A 245 -8.33 3.71 -13.60
CA LEU A 245 -7.79 2.44 -13.10
C LEU A 245 -6.49 2.59 -12.28
N PRO A 246 -5.49 3.40 -12.67
CA PRO A 246 -4.28 3.59 -11.86
C PRO A 246 -4.57 4.15 -10.47
N VAL A 247 -5.51 5.09 -10.35
CA VAL A 247 -5.88 5.70 -9.06
C VAL A 247 -6.69 4.73 -8.20
N GLN A 248 -7.59 3.94 -8.81
CA GLN A 248 -8.30 2.87 -8.09
C GLN A 248 -7.32 1.82 -7.55
N LEU A 249 -6.36 1.38 -8.35
CA LEU A 249 -5.30 0.45 -7.93
C LEU A 249 -4.44 1.03 -6.80
N LEU A 250 -3.98 2.28 -6.93
CA LEU A 250 -3.23 2.98 -5.87
C LEU A 250 -4.02 3.04 -4.56
N THR A 251 -5.33 3.25 -4.65
CA THR A 251 -6.22 3.32 -3.48
C THR A 251 -6.38 1.95 -2.83
N THR A 252 -6.77 0.93 -3.59
CA THR A 252 -7.04 -0.42 -3.06
C THR A 252 -5.76 -1.12 -2.60
N LEU A 253 -4.74 -1.21 -3.47
CA LEU A 253 -3.47 -1.87 -3.13
C LEU A 253 -2.66 -1.03 -2.13
N GLY A 254 -2.79 0.29 -2.14
CA GLY A 254 -2.16 1.16 -1.15
C GLY A 254 -2.72 0.95 0.26
N ALA A 255 -4.03 0.71 0.37
CA ALA A 255 -4.66 0.34 1.64
C ALA A 255 -4.21 -1.06 2.09
N GLU A 256 -4.17 -2.05 1.20
CA GLU A 256 -3.69 -3.41 1.55
C GLU A 256 -2.21 -3.46 1.91
N ALA A 257 -1.38 -2.60 1.30
CA ALA A 257 0.03 -2.46 1.61
C ALA A 257 0.33 -1.99 3.05
N VAL A 258 -0.69 -1.53 3.80
CA VAL A 258 -0.56 -1.30 5.24
C VAL A 258 -0.24 -2.60 5.96
N ARG A 259 -0.75 -3.74 5.47
CA ARG A 259 -0.41 -5.06 5.99
C ARG A 259 1.05 -5.40 5.69
N GLY A 260 1.76 -5.90 6.70
CA GLY A 260 3.18 -6.21 6.60
C GLY A 260 3.53 -7.33 5.60
N ASP A 261 2.58 -8.21 5.32
CA ASP A 261 2.71 -9.38 4.44
C ASP A 261 2.39 -9.09 2.97
N HIS A 262 1.93 -7.89 2.63
CA HIS A 262 1.54 -7.57 1.25
C HIS A 262 2.78 -7.57 0.33
N PRO A 263 2.84 -8.40 -0.72
CA PRO A 263 4.05 -8.56 -1.54
C PRO A 263 4.50 -7.24 -2.19
N GLY A 264 3.56 -6.41 -2.61
CA GLY A 264 3.84 -5.08 -3.19
C GLY A 264 4.11 -3.96 -2.18
N ARG A 265 4.16 -4.20 -0.86
CA ARG A 265 4.13 -3.16 0.19
C ARG A 265 5.14 -2.02 -0.04
N PHE A 266 6.39 -2.37 -0.31
CA PHE A 266 7.46 -1.37 -0.49
C PHE A 266 7.28 -0.57 -1.78
N ARG A 267 6.90 -1.22 -2.88
CA ARG A 267 6.66 -0.56 -4.17
C ARG A 267 5.43 0.36 -4.10
N MET A 268 4.34 -0.09 -3.48
CA MET A 268 3.15 0.73 -3.23
C MET A 268 3.46 1.96 -2.35
N SER A 269 4.24 1.78 -1.28
CA SER A 269 4.67 2.89 -0.42
C SER A 269 5.54 3.90 -1.18
N ARG A 270 6.41 3.42 -2.08
CA ARG A 270 7.22 4.29 -2.95
C ARG A 270 6.36 5.03 -3.96
N LEU A 271 5.40 4.36 -4.59
CA LEU A 271 4.47 4.98 -5.55
C LEU A 271 3.67 6.12 -4.90
N ARG A 272 3.15 5.89 -3.69
CA ARG A 272 2.51 6.96 -2.91
C ARG A 272 3.45 8.16 -2.73
N ARG A 273 4.68 7.91 -2.29
CA ARG A 273 5.68 8.97 -2.10
C ARG A 273 6.04 9.69 -3.41
N VAL A 274 6.05 8.99 -4.55
CA VAL A 274 6.29 9.59 -5.86
C VAL A 274 5.18 10.59 -6.21
N HIS A 275 3.92 10.23 -6.04
CA HIS A 275 2.82 11.15 -6.31
C HIS A 275 2.80 12.36 -5.37
N GLU A 276 3.06 12.14 -4.08
CA GLU A 276 3.25 13.24 -3.11
C GLU A 276 4.43 14.14 -3.53
N HIS A 277 5.54 13.56 -4.00
CA HIS A 277 6.68 14.34 -4.47
C HIS A 277 6.35 15.19 -5.70
N ILE A 278 5.61 14.66 -6.68
CA ILE A 278 5.20 15.41 -7.88
C ILE A 278 4.42 16.67 -7.49
N PHE A 279 3.42 16.54 -6.62
CA PHE A 279 2.64 17.69 -6.17
C PHE A 279 3.46 18.65 -5.32
N GLU A 280 4.36 18.14 -4.47
CA GLU A 280 5.24 18.96 -3.66
C GLU A 280 6.15 19.82 -4.55
N GLN A 281 6.72 19.24 -5.62
CA GLN A 281 7.50 20.00 -6.61
C GLN A 281 6.66 21.09 -7.29
N CYS A 282 5.39 20.80 -7.62
CA CYS A 282 4.49 21.79 -8.19
C CYS A 282 4.25 22.96 -7.23
N PHE A 283 3.83 22.67 -6.00
CA PHE A 283 3.57 23.70 -4.99
C PHE A 283 4.83 24.46 -4.57
N ALA A 284 6.00 23.81 -4.52
CA ALA A 284 7.28 24.48 -4.29
C ALA A 284 7.65 25.41 -5.45
N GLY A 285 7.37 25.01 -6.70
CA GLY A 285 7.47 25.86 -7.87
C GLY A 285 6.60 27.12 -7.75
N PHE A 286 5.34 26.96 -7.35
CA PHE A 286 4.42 28.07 -7.14
C PHE A 286 4.83 28.98 -5.97
N ALA A 287 5.40 28.40 -4.91
CA ALA A 287 5.93 29.17 -3.79
C ALA A 287 7.10 30.07 -4.21
N ARG A 288 8.04 29.55 -5.01
CA ARG A 288 9.17 30.34 -5.57
C ARG A 288 8.70 31.51 -6.43
N GLN A 289 7.55 31.36 -7.08
CA GLN A 289 6.93 32.40 -7.91
C GLN A 289 5.99 33.33 -7.13
N GLY A 290 5.83 33.13 -5.81
CA GLY A 290 4.91 33.91 -4.98
C GLY A 290 3.42 33.66 -5.27
N LEU A 291 3.09 32.56 -5.94
CA LEU A 291 1.73 32.14 -6.32
C LEU A 291 1.05 31.30 -5.23
N LEU A 292 1.81 30.58 -4.41
CA LEU A 292 1.28 29.80 -3.28
C LEU A 292 0.88 30.74 -2.13
N ARG A 293 -0.21 30.42 -1.43
CA ARG A 293 -0.68 31.18 -0.26
C ARG A 293 0.44 31.33 0.78
N ARG A 294 0.57 32.53 1.35
CA ARG A 294 1.64 32.84 2.32
C ARG A 294 1.56 31.90 3.54
N GLY A 295 2.72 31.36 3.93
CA GLY A 295 2.84 30.46 5.07
C GLY A 295 2.35 29.03 4.85
N LEU A 296 1.84 28.69 3.66
CA LEU A 296 1.44 27.32 3.35
C LEU A 296 2.67 26.46 3.02
N ASP A 297 2.83 25.34 3.73
CA ASP A 297 3.85 24.35 3.45
C ASP A 297 3.52 23.56 2.15
N PRO A 298 4.40 23.57 1.12
CA PRO A 298 4.22 22.77 -0.09
C PRO A 298 4.02 21.27 0.16
N ALA A 299 4.72 20.70 1.15
CA ALA A 299 4.60 19.29 1.48
C ALA A 299 3.25 18.97 2.11
N PHE A 300 2.69 19.89 2.91
CA PHE A 300 1.32 19.78 3.41
C PHE A 300 0.29 19.87 2.30
N ALA A 301 0.40 20.87 1.41
CA ALA A 301 -0.51 21.03 0.26
C ALA A 301 -0.51 19.79 -0.64
N SER A 302 0.67 19.21 -0.88
CA SER A 302 0.83 17.95 -1.60
C SER A 302 0.09 16.78 -0.96
N ARG A 303 0.37 16.50 0.32
CA ARG A 303 -0.26 15.40 1.07
C ARG A 303 -1.78 15.57 1.14
N ALA A 304 -2.26 16.80 1.31
CA ALA A 304 -3.69 17.11 1.31
C ALA A 304 -4.33 16.84 -0.07
N LEU A 305 -3.71 17.29 -1.15
CA LEU A 305 -4.23 17.06 -2.50
C LEU A 305 -4.22 15.58 -2.89
N PHE A 306 -3.11 14.87 -2.68
CA PHE A 306 -3.05 13.44 -3.00
C PHE A 306 -3.95 12.61 -2.07
N GLY A 307 -4.08 13.00 -0.81
CA GLY A 307 -5.07 12.41 0.11
C GLY A 307 -6.50 12.57 -0.40
N LEU A 308 -6.86 13.74 -0.94
CA LEU A 308 -8.17 13.95 -1.56
C LEU A 308 -8.35 13.09 -2.83
N VAL A 309 -7.32 12.94 -3.67
CA VAL A 309 -7.36 12.04 -4.85
C VAL A 309 -7.77 10.62 -4.44
N LEU A 310 -7.09 10.05 -3.44
CA LEU A 310 -7.38 8.69 -2.96
C LEU A 310 -8.75 8.61 -2.28
N ASN A 311 -9.13 9.62 -1.49
CA ASN A 311 -10.44 9.66 -0.84
C ASN A 311 -11.58 9.71 -1.87
N LEU A 312 -11.46 10.54 -2.90
CA LEU A 312 -12.45 10.62 -3.97
C LEU A 312 -12.58 9.32 -4.74
N ALA A 313 -11.49 8.54 -4.89
CA ALA A 313 -11.57 7.23 -5.54
C ALA A 313 -12.40 6.24 -4.72
N VAL A 314 -12.29 6.29 -3.38
CA VAL A 314 -13.18 5.54 -2.48
C VAL A 314 -14.64 6.01 -2.63
N ARG A 315 -14.88 7.32 -2.64
CA ARG A 315 -16.24 7.89 -2.78
C ARG A 315 -16.89 7.50 -4.10
N GLU A 316 -16.15 7.58 -5.21
CA GLU A 316 -16.61 7.19 -6.54
C GLU A 316 -17.11 5.73 -6.58
N ARG A 317 -16.49 4.85 -5.78
CA ARG A 317 -16.84 3.44 -5.72
C ARG A 317 -17.97 3.11 -4.74
N THR A 318 -18.03 3.83 -3.62
CA THR A 318 -18.87 3.47 -2.48
C THR A 318 -20.10 4.35 -2.31
N VAL A 319 -19.96 5.66 -2.58
CA VAL A 319 -20.99 6.67 -2.32
C VAL A 319 -21.74 7.04 -3.59
N ARG A 320 -21.06 7.09 -4.74
CA ARG A 320 -21.70 7.48 -6.01
C ARG A 320 -22.89 6.60 -6.38
N THR A 321 -22.83 5.30 -6.05
CA THR A 321 -23.94 4.35 -6.24
C THR A 321 -25.16 4.65 -5.36
N MET A 322 -24.99 5.41 -4.29
CA MET A 322 -26.04 5.83 -3.35
C MET A 322 -26.57 7.25 -3.63
N GLN A 323 -25.91 8.02 -4.50
CA GLN A 323 -26.30 9.39 -4.81
C GLN A 323 -27.44 9.42 -5.85
N ASN A 324 -28.65 9.74 -5.39
CA ASN A 324 -29.82 9.93 -6.26
C ASN A 324 -29.78 11.31 -6.92
N GLY A 325 -29.06 11.45 -8.04
CA GLY A 325 -29.24 12.48 -9.08
C GLY A 325 -29.09 13.96 -8.71
N CYS A 326 -28.94 14.34 -7.43
CA CYS A 326 -28.82 15.73 -6.98
C CYS A 326 -27.39 16.17 -6.62
N TYR A 327 -26.46 15.21 -6.53
CA TYR A 327 -25.05 15.44 -6.27
C TYR A 327 -24.26 14.92 -7.47
N ASP A 328 -23.95 15.81 -8.41
CA ASP A 328 -22.95 15.57 -9.45
C ASP A 328 -21.62 16.12 -8.92
N ASP A 329 -21.05 15.43 -7.92
CA ASP A 329 -19.71 15.74 -7.43
C ASP A 329 -18.73 15.40 -8.55
N ALA A 330 -18.41 16.36 -9.42
CA ALA A 330 -17.36 16.19 -10.41
C ALA A 330 -16.01 16.08 -9.66
N PRO A 331 -15.40 14.89 -9.52
CA PRO A 331 -14.24 14.71 -8.64
C PRO A 331 -13.05 15.59 -9.06
N ILE A 332 -12.92 15.83 -10.37
CA ILE A 332 -11.90 16.73 -10.92
C ILE A 332 -12.16 18.19 -10.51
N GLU A 333 -13.41 18.60 -10.39
CA GLU A 333 -13.75 19.95 -9.93
C GLU A 333 -13.36 20.12 -8.45
N GLU A 334 -13.61 19.12 -7.61
CA GLU A 334 -13.18 19.14 -6.20
C GLU A 334 -11.65 19.22 -6.06
N LEU A 335 -10.90 18.41 -6.82
CA LEU A 335 -9.44 18.48 -6.85
C LEU A 335 -8.95 19.85 -7.33
N SER A 336 -9.61 20.42 -8.34
CA SER A 336 -9.30 21.76 -8.85
C SER A 336 -9.63 22.85 -7.83
N ARG A 337 -10.73 22.70 -7.08
CA ARG A 337 -11.17 23.63 -6.03
C ARG A 337 -10.17 23.64 -4.88
N LEU A 338 -9.74 22.46 -4.40
CA LEU A 338 -8.71 22.37 -3.37
C LEU A 338 -7.38 22.97 -3.85
N SER A 339 -6.95 22.63 -5.07
CA SER A 339 -5.72 23.16 -5.66
C SER A 339 -5.73 24.69 -5.72
N ARG A 340 -6.84 25.29 -6.17
CA ARG A 340 -7.00 26.76 -6.22
C ARG A 340 -7.04 27.39 -4.84
N ALA A 341 -7.61 26.73 -3.83
CA ALA A 341 -7.64 27.22 -2.45
C ALA A 341 -6.24 27.35 -1.81
N PHE A 342 -5.24 26.65 -2.36
CA PHE A 342 -3.84 26.78 -1.94
C PHE A 342 -3.09 27.92 -2.65
N LEU A 343 -3.65 28.49 -3.71
CA LEU A 343 -3.06 29.61 -4.46
C LEU A 343 -3.54 30.94 -3.88
N ARG A 344 -2.72 31.99 -4.05
CA ARG A 344 -3.13 33.36 -3.75
C ARG A 344 -4.20 33.82 -4.73
N THR A 345 -5.21 34.51 -4.21
CA THR A 345 -6.19 35.23 -5.02
C THR A 345 -5.58 36.50 -5.60
N ASP A 346 -6.17 37.05 -6.65
CA ASP A 346 -5.69 38.31 -7.26
C ASP A 346 -5.72 39.49 -6.30
N SER A 347 -6.54 39.44 -5.24
CA SER A 347 -6.54 40.42 -4.14
C SER A 347 -5.34 40.32 -3.21
N GLU A 348 -4.65 39.17 -3.23
CA GLU A 348 -3.50 38.91 -2.39
C GLU A 348 -2.17 39.08 -3.12
N ARG A 349 -2.12 39.05 -4.46
CA ARG A 349 -0.87 39.19 -5.25
C ARG A 349 -0.30 40.60 -5.14
#